data_AF-A0A5K1B1G9-F1
#
_entry.id   AF-A0A5K1B1G9-F1
#
_cell.length_a   1.000
_cell.length_b   1.000
_cell.length_c   1.000
_cell.angle_alpha   90.00
_cell.angle_beta   90.00
_cell.angle_gamma   90.00
#
_symmetry.space_group_name_H-M   'P 1'
#
loop_
_entity.id
_entity.type
_entity.pdbx_description
1 polymer ?
#
loop_
_entity_poly.entity_id
_entity_poly.type
_entity_poly.pdbx_seq_one_letter_code
_entity_poly.pdbx_strand_id
1 'polypeptide(L)' 'IENEYDNVKLAYRQSGIDYVQWAGKMAVSLGTGVPWIMCKEKDAPDPV' A
#
# COMPACT_ATOMS: atom_id res chain seq x y z
N ILE A 1 -5.29 1.96 4.05
CA ILE A 1 -4.60 0.73 4.53
C ILE A 1 -3.13 1.02 4.72
N GLU A 2 -2.47 0.29 5.62
CA GLU A 2 -1.11 0.61 6.10
C GLU A 2 -0.97 2.03 6.68
N ASN A 3 0.13 2.30 7.38
CA ASN A 3 0.39 3.62 7.95
C ASN A 3 1.87 3.97 7.95
N GLU A 4 2.26 4.93 7.11
CA GLU A 4 3.63 5.45 7.00
C GLU A 4 4.68 4.38 6.71
N TYR A 5 4.30 3.32 5.97
CA TYR A 5 5.17 2.19 5.69
C TYR A 5 6.41 2.57 4.85
N ASP A 6 6.36 3.64 4.07
CA ASP A 6 7.52 4.20 3.36
C ASP A 6 8.74 4.43 4.28
N ASN A 7 8.53 4.71 5.58
CA ASN A 7 9.60 4.89 6.57
C ASN A 7 10.38 3.60 6.86
N VAL A 8 9.76 2.42 6.67
CA VAL A 8 10.37 1.11 6.94
C VAL A 8 10.60 0.29 5.68
N LYS A 9 9.90 0.62 4.59
CA LYS A 9 9.96 -0.08 3.29
C LYS A 9 11.39 -0.29 2.79
N LEU A 10 12.27 0.69 2.97
CA LEU A 10 13.67 0.64 2.53
C LEU A 10 14.47 -0.51 3.16
N ALA A 11 14.16 -0.91 4.41
CA ALA A 11 14.82 -2.04 5.05
C ALA A 11 14.57 -3.36 4.32
N TYR A 12 13.44 -3.44 3.59
CA TYR A 12 12.99 -4.61 2.84
C TYR A 12 13.27 -4.53 1.33
N ARG A 13 13.82 -3.40 0.86
CA ARG A 13 14.20 -3.18 -0.55
C ARG A 13 13.02 -3.49 -1.49
N GLN A 14 13.25 -4.28 -2.55
CA GLN A 14 12.21 -4.66 -3.52
C GLN A 14 11.00 -5.33 -2.85
N SER A 15 11.22 -6.18 -1.84
CA SER A 15 10.12 -6.85 -1.13
C SER A 15 9.22 -5.87 -0.37
N GLY A 16 9.75 -4.71 0.04
CA GLY A 16 8.93 -3.64 0.62
C GLY A 16 7.99 -3.01 -0.41
N ILE A 17 8.46 -2.80 -1.64
CA ILE A 17 7.63 -2.29 -2.75
C ILE A 17 6.58 -3.32 -3.14
N ASP A 18 6.99 -4.58 -3.31
CA ASP A 18 6.08 -5.68 -3.66
C ASP A 18 4.98 -5.86 -2.60
N TYR A 19 5.32 -5.68 -1.32
CA TYR A 19 4.36 -5.68 -0.22
C TYR A 19 3.34 -4.55 -0.33
N VAL A 20 3.75 -3.30 -0.59
CA VAL A 20 2.85 -2.16 -0.78
C VAL A 20 1.88 -2.40 -1.92
N GLN A 21 2.39 -2.95 -3.04
CA GLN A 21 1.58 -3.29 -4.20
C GLN A 21 0.55 -4.39 -3.89
N TRP A 22 0.96 -5.42 -3.14
CA TRP A 22 0.06 -6.47 -2.68
C TRP A 22 -1.00 -5.95 -1.71
N ALA A 23 -0.60 -5.16 -0.71
CA ALA A 23 -1.48 -4.65 0.33
C ALA A 23 -2.59 -3.76 -0.26
N GLY A 24 -2.23 -2.89 -1.21
CA GLY A 24 -3.18 -2.06 -1.93
C GLY A 24 -4.20 -2.85 -2.76
N LYS A 25 -3.72 -3.82 -3.56
CA LYS A 25 -4.59 -4.71 -4.36
C LYS A 25 -5.52 -5.55 -3.47
N MET A 26 -4.98 -6.07 -2.37
CA MET A 26 -5.77 -6.82 -1.38
C MET A 26 -6.89 -5.95 -0.80
N ALA A 27 -6.58 -4.72 -0.38
CA ALA A 27 -7.58 -3.81 0.18
C ALA A 27 -8.70 -3.45 -0.80
N VAL A 28 -8.35 -3.14 -2.05
CA VAL A 28 -9.33 -2.84 -3.11
C VAL A 28 -10.23 -4.05 -3.39
N SER A 29 -9.66 -5.26 -3.36
CA SER A 29 -10.42 -6.50 -3.61
C SER A 29 -11.52 -6.79 -2.57
N LEU A 30 -11.46 -6.16 -1.39
CA LEU A 30 -12.49 -6.31 -0.36
C LEU A 30 -13.81 -5.62 -0.73
N GLY A 31 -13.85 -4.80 -1.79
CA GLY A 31 -15.09 -4.29 -2.37
C GLY A 31 -15.92 -3.42 -1.42
N THR A 32 -15.26 -2.60 -0.59
CA THR A 32 -15.91 -1.77 0.45
C THR A 32 -16.86 -0.71 -0.11
N GLY A 33 -16.80 -0.42 -1.42
CA GLY A 33 -17.64 0.55 -2.11
C GLY A 33 -17.23 2.01 -1.92
N VAL A 34 -16.13 2.26 -1.20
CA VAL A 34 -15.55 3.59 -0.98
C VAL A 34 -14.03 3.56 -1.21
N PRO A 35 -13.38 4.71 -1.50
CA PRO A 35 -11.93 4.77 -1.70
C PRO A 35 -11.13 4.34 -0.48
N TRP A 36 -9.93 3.83 -0.75
CA TRP A 36 -8.90 3.65 0.26
C TRP A 36 -7.96 4.87 0.28
N ILE A 37 -7.04 4.89 1.25
CA ILE A 37 -5.95 5.86 1.37
C ILE A 37 -4.75 5.13 1.99
N MET A 38 -3.52 5.38 1.51
CA MET A 38 -2.27 5.01 2.19
C MET A 38 -1.51 6.26 2.63
N CYS A 39 -1.31 6.44 3.94
CA CYS A 39 -0.66 7.64 4.47
C CYS A 39 0.87 7.57 4.28
N LYS A 40 1.46 8.65 3.74
CA LYS A 40 2.90 8.77 3.44
C LYS A 40 3.48 7.59 2.66
N GLU A 41 2.72 7.02 1.74
CA GLU A 41 3.22 5.97 0.84
C GLU A 41 3.42 6.53 -0.57
N LYS A 42 4.67 6.60 -1.02
CA LYS A 42 5.01 7.16 -2.34
C LYS A 42 4.67 6.23 -3.49
N ASP A 43 4.68 4.93 -3.23
CA ASP A 43 4.45 3.88 -4.23
C ASP A 43 3.07 3.23 -4.05
N ALA A 44 2.08 3.98 -3.53
CA ALA A 44 0.72 3.49 -3.37
C ALA A 44 0.13 3.14 -4.76
N PRO A 45 -0.41 1.92 -4.95
CA PRO A 45 -1.00 1.55 -6.24
C PRO A 45 -2.39 2.17 -6.42
N ASP A 46 -2.71 2.64 -7.62
CA ASP A 46 -4.10 2.95 -7.97
C ASP A 46 -4.99 1.68 -7.86
N PRO A 47 -6.27 1.80 -7.46
CA PRO A 47 -7.01 3.02 -7.09
C PRO A 47 -7.04 3.27 -5.56
N VAL A 48 -5.96 2.92 -4.85
CA VAL A 48 -5.86 3.09 -3.39
C VAL A 48 -5.62 4.55 -3.01
#